data_AF-A0A7V3RSN5-F1
#
_entry.id   AF-A0A7V3RSN5-F1
#
_cell.length_a   1.000
_cell.length_b   1.000
_cell.length_c   1.000
_cell.angle_alpha   90.00
_cell.angle_beta   90.00
_cell.angle_gamma   90.00
#
_symmetry.space_group_name_H-M   'P 1'
#
loop_
_entity.id
_entity.type
_entity.pdbx_description
1 polymer ?
#
loop_
_entity_poly.entity_id
_entity_poly.type
_entity_poly.pdbx_seq_one_letter_code
_entity_poly.pdbx_strand_id
1 'polypeptide(L)'
;KQISGQQFAEWITGRNPGTYVAVHYIKLIDFTFGPALPDGARLARIHATGQRGLVGPANGPTWDSVQLQMIYSYPDGREAAFDIHTSWVTPDNFPGYVEQEVQFRFDNGVWNAHQRKRGVEVTVEGQTPHAIKNTPNQHYNATFLEPWGERSQRGYGIEVLHRFFEEAAYVEFGGPADEREERLRQMRALTYNDLSADRPTVATVQAMEAILQRHAAGQPGCVVSVNEPLGGLVLRAPGPAEVEVLYPGSV
;
A
#
# COMPACT_ATOMS: atom_id res chain seq x y z
N LYS A 1 12.49 -23.62 3.42
CA LYS A 1 12.03 -22.28 3.86
C LYS A 1 13.13 -21.57 4.66
N GLN A 2 14.36 -21.52 4.14
CA GLN A 2 15.54 -21.04 4.87
C GLN A 2 15.53 -19.53 5.04
N ILE A 3 15.01 -18.78 4.06
CA ILE A 3 14.95 -17.30 4.13
C ILE A 3 14.10 -16.86 5.32
N SER A 4 12.84 -17.31 5.42
CA SER A 4 11.96 -16.97 6.54
C SER A 4 12.34 -17.68 7.84
N GLY A 5 12.72 -18.95 7.79
CA GLY A 5 13.03 -19.75 8.98
C GLY A 5 14.42 -19.53 9.60
N GLN A 6 15.31 -18.77 8.96
CA GLN A 6 16.66 -18.49 9.47
C GLN A 6 16.97 -16.99 9.41
N GLN A 7 17.07 -16.42 8.21
CA GLN A 7 17.55 -15.04 8.03
C GLN A 7 16.59 -13.99 8.62
N PHE A 8 15.29 -14.25 8.55
CA PHE A 8 14.25 -13.35 9.09
C PHE A 8 13.52 -13.91 10.32
N ALA A 9 14.01 -14.98 10.93
CA ALA A 9 13.28 -15.68 11.99
C ALA A 9 12.93 -14.77 13.20
N GLU A 10 13.88 -13.94 13.62
CA GLU A 10 13.67 -12.95 14.69
C GLU A 10 12.67 -11.86 14.30
N TRP A 11 12.59 -11.54 13.00
CA TRP A 11 11.72 -10.49 12.48
C TRP A 11 10.30 -10.98 12.23
N ILE A 12 10.09 -12.28 12.05
CA ILE A 12 8.78 -12.85 11.71
C ILE A 12 7.98 -13.24 12.95
N THR A 13 8.64 -13.52 14.07
CA THR A 13 7.97 -14.02 15.28
C THR A 13 6.87 -13.06 15.76
N GLY A 14 5.63 -13.57 15.84
CA GLY A 14 4.44 -12.81 16.23
C GLY A 14 3.94 -11.79 15.20
N ARG A 15 4.48 -11.80 13.97
CA ARG A 15 4.11 -10.84 12.93
C ARG A 15 3.19 -11.44 11.87
N ASN A 16 2.50 -10.54 11.19
CA ASN A 16 1.61 -10.81 10.07
C ASN A 16 2.26 -10.28 8.77
N PRO A 17 2.40 -11.11 7.71
CA PRO A 17 2.93 -10.63 6.43
C PRO A 17 2.09 -9.50 5.82
N GLY A 18 0.77 -9.49 6.08
CA GLY A 18 -0.11 -8.41 5.69
C GLY A 18 0.25 -7.06 6.32
N THR A 19 0.60 -7.03 7.60
CA THR A 19 0.91 -5.75 8.29
C THR A 19 2.33 -5.26 8.02
N TYR A 20 3.23 -6.16 7.64
CA TYR A 20 4.62 -5.82 7.38
C TYR A 20 4.93 -5.59 5.90
N VAL A 21 4.50 -6.49 5.02
CA VAL A 21 4.81 -6.42 3.58
C VAL A 21 3.65 -5.81 2.81
N ALA A 22 2.42 -6.30 3.02
CA ALA A 22 1.27 -5.82 2.26
C ALA A 22 0.93 -4.36 2.54
N VAL A 23 1.28 -3.83 3.71
CA VAL A 23 1.03 -2.42 4.09
C VAL A 23 1.56 -1.42 3.07
N HIS A 24 2.67 -1.73 2.40
CA HIS A 24 3.20 -0.90 1.32
C HIS A 24 2.25 -0.85 0.12
N TYR A 25 1.63 -1.97 -0.23
CA TYR A 25 0.64 -2.05 -1.31
C TYR A 25 -0.71 -1.48 -0.90
N ILE A 26 -1.15 -1.68 0.34
CA ILE A 26 -2.35 -1.05 0.91
C ILE A 26 -2.23 0.47 0.76
N LYS A 27 -1.09 1.04 1.17
CA LYS A 27 -0.83 2.47 1.03
C LYS A 27 -0.72 2.91 -0.43
N LEU A 28 -0.03 2.13 -1.27
CA LEU A 28 0.09 2.44 -2.70
C LEU A 28 -1.28 2.49 -3.39
N ILE A 29 -2.18 1.55 -3.08
CA ILE A 29 -3.54 1.50 -3.61
C ILE A 29 -4.33 2.74 -3.15
N ASP A 30 -4.32 3.04 -1.85
CA ASP A 30 -5.01 4.22 -1.32
C ASP A 30 -4.46 5.52 -1.91
N PHE A 31 -3.13 5.63 -2.05
CA PHE A 31 -2.50 6.79 -2.69
C PHE A 31 -2.89 6.93 -4.18
N THR A 32 -3.03 5.82 -4.89
CA THR A 32 -3.26 5.81 -6.35
C THR A 32 -4.73 5.90 -6.72
N PHE A 33 -5.65 5.41 -5.87
CA PHE A 33 -7.08 5.28 -6.18
C PHE A 33 -7.99 5.91 -5.14
N GLY A 34 -7.45 6.32 -4.00
CA GLY A 34 -8.19 6.82 -2.85
C GLY A 34 -8.69 8.26 -3.00
N PRO A 35 -9.30 8.81 -1.93
CA PRO A 35 -10.08 10.04 -1.97
C PRO A 35 -9.25 11.32 -2.13
N ALA A 36 -7.92 11.22 -2.11
CA ALA A 36 -7.03 12.35 -2.41
C ALA A 36 -7.12 12.78 -3.89
N LEU A 37 -7.63 11.92 -4.77
CA LEU A 37 -7.91 12.25 -6.16
C LEU A 37 -9.30 12.87 -6.33
N PRO A 38 -9.50 13.81 -7.29
CA PRO A 38 -10.80 14.43 -7.54
C PRO A 38 -11.95 13.43 -7.76
N ASP A 39 -11.67 12.36 -8.52
CA ASP A 39 -12.61 11.26 -8.78
C ASP A 39 -12.22 9.99 -8.00
N GLY A 40 -11.54 10.19 -6.86
CA GLY A 40 -11.03 9.12 -6.01
C GLY A 40 -12.12 8.23 -5.44
N ALA A 41 -11.83 6.93 -5.37
CA ALA A 41 -12.69 5.98 -4.71
C ALA A 41 -12.46 6.00 -3.20
N ARG A 42 -13.45 5.52 -2.45
CA ARG A 42 -13.44 5.43 -0.99
C ARG A 42 -13.40 3.97 -0.56
N LEU A 43 -12.55 3.64 0.39
CA LEU A 43 -12.48 2.31 0.99
C LEU A 43 -13.86 1.96 1.57
N ALA A 44 -14.43 0.84 1.12
CA ALA A 44 -15.80 0.45 1.43
C ALA A 44 -15.86 -0.85 2.23
N ARG A 45 -15.10 -1.87 1.83
CA ARG A 45 -15.12 -3.18 2.49
C ARG A 45 -13.75 -3.84 2.49
N ILE A 46 -13.50 -4.62 3.54
CA ILE A 46 -12.27 -5.39 3.73
C ILE A 46 -12.65 -6.84 4.06
N HIS A 47 -11.99 -7.78 3.40
CA HIS A 47 -12.07 -9.20 3.70
C HIS A 47 -10.66 -9.80 3.75
N ALA A 48 -10.42 -10.76 4.63
CA ALA A 48 -9.11 -11.40 4.73
C ALA A 48 -9.21 -12.88 5.15
N THR A 49 -8.24 -13.66 4.71
CA THR A 49 -7.99 -15.02 5.19
C THR A 49 -6.50 -15.24 5.35
N GLY A 50 -6.09 -16.25 6.13
CA GLY A 50 -4.68 -16.51 6.37
C GLY A 50 -4.42 -17.93 6.84
N GLN A 51 -3.14 -18.29 6.88
CA GLN A 51 -2.67 -19.62 7.30
C GLN A 51 -1.57 -19.50 8.36
N ARG A 52 -1.48 -20.50 9.24
CA ARG A 52 -0.45 -20.63 10.29
C ARG A 52 0.08 -22.07 10.33
N GLY A 53 1.26 -22.24 10.94
CA GLY A 53 1.85 -23.54 11.24
C GLY A 53 3.11 -23.91 10.47
N LEU A 54 3.64 -23.02 9.62
CA LEU A 54 4.83 -23.29 8.83
C LEU A 54 6.08 -22.50 9.27
N VAL A 55 5.96 -21.20 9.52
CA VAL A 55 7.07 -20.35 10.02
C VAL A 55 6.96 -20.06 11.52
N GLY A 56 5.89 -20.56 12.16
CA GLY A 56 5.68 -20.57 13.60
C GLY A 56 4.68 -21.68 13.99
N PRO A 57 4.37 -21.85 15.29
CA PRO A 57 3.39 -22.83 15.75
C PRO A 57 1.99 -22.59 15.13
N ALA A 58 1.24 -23.65 14.84
CA ALA A 58 -0.09 -23.54 14.22
C ALA A 58 -1.11 -22.77 15.08
N ASN A 59 -0.99 -22.87 16.40
CA ASN A 59 -1.78 -22.11 17.38
C ASN A 59 -1.06 -20.84 17.87
N GLY A 60 0.09 -20.50 17.31
CA GLY A 60 0.86 -19.33 17.66
C GLY A 60 0.32 -18.05 17.02
N PRO A 61 0.88 -16.88 17.38
CA PRO A 61 0.46 -15.58 16.84
C PRO A 61 1.00 -15.27 15.44
N THR A 62 2.02 -16.00 14.98
CA THR A 62 2.66 -15.77 13.68
C THR A 62 1.81 -16.28 12.54
N TRP A 63 1.53 -15.43 11.55
CA TRP A 63 0.88 -15.81 10.30
C TRP A 63 1.90 -16.19 9.24
N ASP A 64 1.66 -17.27 8.50
CA ASP A 64 2.51 -17.72 7.38
C ASP A 64 2.20 -16.94 6.10
N SER A 65 0.92 -16.77 5.80
CA SER A 65 0.40 -16.07 4.64
C SER A 65 -0.95 -15.43 4.94
N VAL A 66 -1.25 -14.35 4.22
CA VAL A 66 -2.51 -13.62 4.26
C VAL A 66 -2.95 -13.27 2.85
N GLN A 67 -4.23 -13.51 2.57
CA GLN A 67 -4.91 -13.06 1.37
C GLN A 67 -5.94 -12.02 1.80
N LEU A 68 -5.70 -10.78 1.41
CA LEU A 68 -6.48 -9.60 1.74
C LEU A 68 -7.20 -9.11 0.48
N GLN A 69 -8.48 -8.78 0.60
CA GLN A 69 -9.24 -8.09 -0.43
C GLN A 69 -9.72 -6.74 0.12
N MET A 70 -9.44 -5.68 -0.63
CA MET A 70 -9.94 -4.33 -0.37
C MET A 70 -10.91 -3.94 -1.48
N ILE A 71 -12.10 -3.50 -1.11
CA ILE A 71 -13.10 -2.96 -2.04
C ILE A 71 -13.15 -1.45 -1.87
N TYR A 72 -12.95 -0.74 -2.98
CA TYR A 72 -13.11 0.70 -3.09
C TYR A 72 -14.36 1.02 -3.92
N SER A 73 -15.17 1.97 -3.46
CA SER A 73 -16.38 2.43 -4.15
C SER A 73 -16.16 3.82 -4.76
N TYR A 74 -16.45 3.94 -6.06
CA TYR A 74 -16.41 5.21 -6.78
C TYR A 74 -17.70 6.02 -6.58
N PRO A 75 -17.68 7.36 -6.81
CA PRO A 75 -18.87 8.19 -6.73
C PRO A 75 -20.04 7.76 -7.64
N ASP A 76 -19.74 7.10 -8.76
CA ASP A 76 -20.73 6.59 -9.71
C ASP A 76 -21.32 5.22 -9.34
N GLY A 77 -20.93 4.67 -8.19
CA GLY A 77 -21.42 3.38 -7.67
C GLY A 77 -20.65 2.16 -8.18
N ARG A 78 -19.66 2.31 -9.06
CA ARG A 78 -18.76 1.20 -9.43
C ARG A 78 -17.84 0.84 -8.28
N GLU A 79 -17.36 -0.40 -8.28
CA GLU A 79 -16.39 -0.89 -7.31
C GLU A 79 -15.10 -1.34 -7.99
N ALA A 80 -13.97 -1.05 -7.35
CA ALA A 80 -12.69 -1.68 -7.64
C ALA A 80 -12.33 -2.64 -6.51
N ALA A 81 -11.94 -3.86 -6.88
CA ALA A 81 -11.44 -4.87 -5.96
C ALA A 81 -9.92 -4.99 -6.12
N PHE A 82 -9.20 -4.94 -4.99
CA PHE A 82 -7.77 -5.16 -4.92
C PHE A 82 -7.48 -6.37 -4.07
N ASP A 83 -6.99 -7.43 -4.70
CA ASP A 83 -6.58 -8.67 -4.03
C ASP A 83 -5.06 -8.65 -3.80
N ILE A 84 -4.65 -8.80 -2.54
CA ILE A 84 -3.26 -8.78 -2.11
C ILE A 84 -2.92 -10.12 -1.46
N HIS A 85 -2.02 -10.86 -2.09
CA HIS A 85 -1.54 -12.15 -1.57
C HIS A 85 -0.12 -11.98 -1.03
N THR A 86 0.05 -12.28 0.25
CA THR A 86 1.30 -12.01 0.95
C THR A 86 1.72 -13.22 1.77
N SER A 87 2.99 -13.60 1.70
CA SER A 87 3.49 -14.84 2.30
C SER A 87 4.94 -14.72 2.74
N TRP A 88 5.26 -15.29 3.90
CA TRP A 88 6.65 -15.58 4.31
C TRP A 88 7.15 -16.91 3.75
N VAL A 89 6.24 -17.72 3.22
CA VAL A 89 6.52 -19.07 2.78
C VAL A 89 7.05 -19.03 1.35
N THR A 90 8.37 -19.14 1.23
CA THR A 90 9.08 -19.21 -0.04
C THR A 90 9.92 -20.49 -0.10
N PRO A 91 9.87 -21.25 -1.21
CA PRO A 91 10.74 -22.42 -1.43
C PRO A 91 12.24 -22.06 -1.42
N ASP A 92 13.09 -23.02 -1.07
CA ASP A 92 14.55 -22.78 -0.95
C ASP A 92 15.26 -22.54 -2.28
N ASN A 93 14.70 -23.04 -3.38
CA ASN A 93 15.21 -22.81 -4.71
C ASN A 93 14.64 -21.53 -5.37
N PHE A 94 13.94 -20.69 -4.61
CA PHE A 94 13.44 -19.43 -5.13
C PHE A 94 14.63 -18.46 -5.36
N PRO A 95 14.72 -17.81 -6.54
CA PRO A 95 15.93 -17.10 -6.97
C PRO A 95 16.13 -15.72 -6.32
N GLY A 96 15.34 -15.32 -5.33
CA GLY A 96 15.43 -14.01 -4.69
C GLY A 96 15.00 -14.01 -3.23
N TYR A 97 15.20 -12.89 -2.54
CA TYR A 97 14.77 -12.74 -1.13
C TYR A 97 13.29 -12.39 -0.99
N VAL A 98 12.72 -11.73 -1.98
CA VAL A 98 11.33 -11.26 -2.03
C VAL A 98 10.79 -11.50 -3.44
N GLU A 99 9.47 -11.58 -3.59
CA GLU A 99 8.74 -11.52 -4.86
C GLU A 99 7.61 -10.52 -4.77
N GLN A 100 7.69 -9.46 -5.57
CA GLN A 100 6.77 -8.33 -5.54
C GLN A 100 6.25 -8.05 -6.95
N GLU A 101 4.94 -8.20 -7.10
CA GLU A 101 4.24 -8.07 -8.36
C GLU A 101 2.95 -7.30 -8.12
N VAL A 102 2.57 -6.47 -9.08
CA VAL A 102 1.31 -5.73 -9.04
C VAL A 102 0.75 -5.65 -10.46
N GLN A 103 -0.55 -5.90 -10.56
CA GLN A 103 -1.29 -5.77 -11.81
C GLN A 103 -2.53 -4.93 -11.54
N PHE A 104 -2.67 -3.85 -12.29
CA PHE A 104 -3.90 -3.08 -12.36
C PHE A 104 -4.58 -3.34 -13.70
N ARG A 105 -5.87 -3.63 -13.65
CA ARG A 105 -6.72 -3.79 -14.84
C ARG A 105 -7.74 -2.68 -14.86
N PHE A 106 -7.80 -2.00 -15.98
CA PHE A 106 -8.70 -0.90 -16.26
C PHE A 106 -9.65 -1.31 -17.39
N ASP A 107 -10.68 -0.49 -17.63
CA ASP A 107 -11.68 -0.73 -18.67
C ASP A 107 -11.04 -0.88 -20.08
N ASN A 108 -9.92 -0.21 -20.34
CA ASN A 108 -9.25 -0.18 -21.64
C ASN A 108 -7.75 -0.52 -21.59
N GLY A 109 -7.25 -1.06 -20.48
CA GLY A 109 -5.81 -1.27 -20.34
C GLY A 109 -5.37 -2.15 -19.18
N VAL A 110 -4.13 -2.59 -19.26
CA VAL A 110 -3.46 -3.39 -18.23
C VAL A 110 -2.11 -2.75 -17.93
N TRP A 111 -1.83 -2.55 -16.65
CA TRP A 111 -0.54 -2.11 -16.14
C TRP A 111 0.01 -3.18 -15.21
N ASN A 112 1.21 -3.66 -15.50
CA ASN A 112 1.85 -4.75 -14.76
C ASN A 112 3.27 -4.35 -14.37
N ALA A 113 3.58 -4.37 -13.08
CA ALA A 113 4.95 -4.23 -12.61
C ALA A 113 5.40 -5.52 -11.96
N HIS A 114 6.55 -6.01 -12.42
CA HIS A 114 7.12 -7.26 -11.93
C HIS A 114 8.58 -7.05 -11.59
N GLN A 115 8.93 -7.17 -10.30
CA GLN A 115 10.27 -6.87 -9.82
C GLN A 115 11.38 -7.68 -10.51
N ARG A 116 11.12 -8.95 -10.90
CA ARG A 116 12.14 -9.83 -11.49
C ARG A 116 12.40 -9.47 -12.95
N LYS A 117 11.37 -9.00 -13.65
CA LYS A 117 11.49 -8.43 -14.99
C LYS A 117 12.04 -7.00 -14.99
N ARG A 118 12.21 -6.39 -13.80
CA ARG A 118 12.76 -5.04 -13.60
C ARG A 118 12.09 -3.99 -14.48
N GLY A 119 10.77 -4.00 -14.53
CA GLY A 119 10.05 -3.06 -15.38
C GLY A 119 8.55 -3.09 -15.22
N VAL A 120 7.96 -2.12 -15.88
CA VAL A 120 6.53 -1.99 -16.08
C VAL A 120 6.22 -2.46 -17.50
N GLU A 121 5.17 -3.24 -17.65
CA GLU A 121 4.52 -3.57 -18.92
C GLU A 121 3.15 -2.89 -18.93
N VAL A 122 2.83 -2.16 -20.00
CA VAL A 122 1.54 -1.49 -20.19
C VAL A 122 0.96 -1.82 -21.56
N THR A 123 -0.34 -2.10 -21.58
CA THR A 123 -1.12 -2.27 -22.81
C THR A 123 -2.35 -1.39 -22.71
N VAL A 124 -2.62 -0.63 -23.77
CA VAL A 124 -3.81 0.24 -23.87
C VAL A 124 -4.50 -0.06 -25.19
N GLU A 125 -5.81 -0.24 -25.15
CA GLU A 125 -6.64 -0.52 -26.32
C GLU A 125 -6.44 0.56 -27.41
N GLY A 126 -6.31 0.11 -28.66
CA GLY A 126 -6.12 0.99 -29.82
C GLY A 126 -4.76 1.69 -29.90
N GLN A 127 -3.86 1.50 -28.94
CA GLN A 127 -2.53 2.10 -28.96
C GLN A 127 -1.48 1.15 -29.56
N THR A 128 -0.45 1.74 -30.17
CA THR A 128 0.69 0.99 -30.70
C THR A 128 1.97 1.36 -29.95
N PRO A 129 3.02 0.52 -30.00
CA PRO A 129 4.33 0.83 -29.43
C PRO A 129 4.95 2.15 -29.94
N HIS A 130 4.50 2.66 -31.09
CA HIS A 130 4.93 3.95 -31.63
C HIS A 130 4.26 5.15 -30.93
N ALA A 131 3.03 4.97 -30.43
CA ALA A 131 2.29 6.00 -29.71
C ALA A 131 2.61 5.99 -28.22
N ILE A 132 2.65 4.80 -27.61
CA ILE A 132 3.01 4.61 -26.20
C ILE A 132 4.00 3.45 -26.09
N LYS A 133 5.07 3.63 -25.32
CA LYS A 133 5.98 2.51 -25.04
C LYS A 133 5.27 1.49 -24.16
N ASN A 134 5.20 0.25 -24.63
CA ASN A 134 4.61 -0.86 -23.85
C ASN A 134 5.47 -1.26 -22.66
N THR A 135 6.74 -0.86 -22.61
CA THR A 135 7.65 -1.10 -21.49
C THR A 135 8.26 0.22 -20.99
N PRO A 136 7.44 1.10 -20.38
CA PRO A 136 7.93 2.37 -19.89
C PRO A 136 8.92 2.14 -18.75
N ASN A 137 9.95 2.98 -18.72
CA ASN A 137 11.01 2.85 -17.75
C ASN A 137 10.88 3.94 -16.67
N GLN A 138 10.26 3.59 -15.56
CA GLN A 138 9.90 4.49 -14.46
C GLN A 138 11.00 4.58 -13.38
N HIS A 139 12.26 4.73 -13.78
CA HIS A 139 13.42 4.64 -12.88
C HIS A 139 13.30 5.52 -11.62
N TYR A 140 13.68 4.95 -10.46
CA TYR A 140 13.86 5.66 -9.17
C TYR A 140 14.79 6.87 -9.32
N ASN A 141 15.92 6.66 -10.00
CA ASN A 141 16.75 7.73 -10.52
C ASN A 141 17.48 7.27 -11.79
N ALA A 142 17.88 8.20 -12.65
CA ALA A 142 18.72 7.95 -13.81
C ALA A 142 19.56 9.19 -14.14
N THR A 143 20.64 8.99 -14.91
CA THR A 143 21.46 10.08 -15.43
C THR A 143 20.88 10.56 -16.76
N PHE A 144 20.59 11.85 -16.87
CA PHE A 144 20.05 12.51 -18.06
C PHE A 144 21.09 13.42 -18.67
N LEU A 145 21.09 13.54 -20.00
CA LEU A 145 21.84 14.57 -20.71
C LEU A 145 20.91 15.78 -20.89
N GLU A 146 21.25 16.88 -20.25
CA GLU A 146 20.47 18.12 -20.32
C GLU A 146 20.65 18.81 -21.68
N PRO A 147 19.70 19.69 -22.09
CA PRO A 147 19.78 20.41 -23.36
C PRO A 147 21.06 21.23 -23.57
N TRP A 148 21.75 21.60 -22.49
CA TRP A 148 23.02 22.35 -22.50
C TRP A 148 24.27 21.46 -22.46
N GLY A 149 24.14 20.14 -22.56
CA GLY A 149 25.26 19.21 -22.74
C GLY A 149 25.86 18.62 -21.45
N GLU A 150 25.32 18.97 -20.28
CA GLU A 150 25.76 18.41 -19.00
C GLU A 150 24.93 17.20 -18.58
N ARG A 151 25.51 16.35 -17.73
CA ARG A 151 24.79 15.21 -17.15
C ARG A 151 24.23 15.58 -15.78
N SER A 152 22.95 15.34 -15.58
CA SER A 152 22.26 15.50 -14.29
C SER A 152 21.73 14.15 -13.80
N GLN A 153 21.59 13.99 -12.49
CA GLN A 153 20.88 12.85 -11.91
C GLN A 153 19.45 13.29 -11.59
N ARG A 154 18.44 12.61 -12.15
CA ARG A 154 17.01 12.95 -11.97
C ARG A 154 16.20 11.73 -11.59
N GLY A 155 14.95 11.96 -11.19
CA GLY A 155 13.99 10.92 -10.82
C GLY A 155 13.47 11.09 -9.40
N TYR A 156 12.30 10.51 -9.13
CA TYR A 156 11.56 10.76 -7.88
C TYR A 156 12.38 10.43 -6.63
N GLY A 157 13.31 9.47 -6.72
CA GLY A 157 14.16 9.06 -5.63
C GLY A 157 15.16 10.11 -5.17
N ILE A 158 15.74 10.88 -6.10
CA ILE A 158 16.69 11.95 -5.77
C ILE A 158 15.99 13.29 -5.58
N GLU A 159 14.94 13.55 -6.37
CA GLU A 159 14.22 14.82 -6.35
C GLU A 159 13.46 15.01 -5.04
N VAL A 160 12.84 13.96 -4.49
CA VAL A 160 12.15 14.06 -3.18
C VAL A 160 13.11 14.33 -2.04
N LEU A 161 14.31 13.72 -2.07
CA LEU A 161 15.34 13.95 -1.06
C LEU A 161 15.90 15.36 -1.16
N HIS A 162 16.21 15.81 -2.37
CA HIS A 162 16.67 17.17 -2.63
C HIS A 162 15.65 18.19 -2.13
N ARG A 163 14.38 18.00 -2.48
CA ARG A 163 13.27 18.86 -2.04
C ARG A 163 13.18 18.94 -0.51
N PHE A 164 13.27 17.81 0.19
CA PHE A 164 13.28 17.80 1.64
C PHE A 164 14.42 18.65 2.23
N PHE A 165 15.64 18.51 1.71
CA PHE A 165 16.78 19.28 2.19
C PHE A 165 16.67 20.77 1.85
N GLU A 166 16.17 21.13 0.67
CA GLU A 166 15.91 22.52 0.30
C GLU A 166 14.87 23.17 1.21
N GLU A 167 13.78 22.47 1.54
CA GLU A 167 12.74 22.98 2.42
C GLU A 167 13.23 23.12 3.87
N ALA A 168 13.99 22.14 4.37
CA ALA A 168 14.62 22.24 5.68
C ALA A 168 15.62 23.40 5.72
N ALA A 169 16.47 23.55 4.69
CA ALA A 169 17.42 24.65 4.59
C ALA A 169 16.73 26.01 4.47
N TYR A 170 15.61 26.09 3.76
CA TYR A 170 14.81 27.30 3.67
C TYR A 170 14.28 27.73 5.05
N VAL A 171 13.72 26.80 5.82
CA VAL A 171 13.23 27.11 7.18
C VAL A 171 14.37 27.62 8.07
N GLU A 172 15.49 26.90 8.10
CA GLU A 172 16.57 27.19 9.04
C GLU A 172 17.48 28.35 8.61
N PHE A 173 17.70 28.55 7.31
CA PHE A 173 18.74 29.45 6.79
C PHE A 173 18.25 30.44 5.71
N GLY A 174 16.98 30.38 5.31
CA GLY A 174 16.42 31.22 4.24
C GLY A 174 16.23 32.70 4.57
N GLY A 175 16.66 33.16 5.75
CA GLY A 175 16.54 34.55 6.18
C GLY A 175 16.90 34.74 7.66
N PRO A 176 16.60 35.91 8.24
CA PRO A 176 16.77 36.20 9.66
C PRO A 176 16.12 35.13 10.57
N ALA A 177 16.69 34.97 11.76
CA ALA A 177 16.27 33.93 12.72
C ALA A 177 14.86 34.16 13.30
N ASP A 178 14.47 35.43 13.45
CA ASP A 178 13.14 35.85 13.90
C ASP A 178 12.03 35.58 12.86
N GLU A 179 12.38 35.42 11.59
CA GLU A 179 11.45 35.02 10.52
C GLU A 179 11.29 33.49 10.37
N ARG A 180 12.00 32.67 11.15
CA ARG A 180 11.97 31.21 11.04
C ARG A 180 10.57 30.62 11.19
N GLU A 181 9.75 31.15 12.10
CA GLU A 181 8.39 30.65 12.34
C GLU A 181 7.48 30.86 11.13
N GLU A 182 7.63 31.97 10.42
CA GLU A 182 6.89 32.26 9.20
C GLU A 182 7.25 31.25 8.10
N ARG A 183 8.55 31.02 7.88
CA ARG A 183 9.02 30.03 6.89
C ARG A 183 8.56 28.61 7.24
N LEU A 184 8.59 28.23 8.52
CA LEU A 184 8.06 26.95 8.97
C LEU A 184 6.56 26.83 8.70
N ARG A 185 5.79 27.91 8.93
CA ARG A 185 4.36 27.94 8.64
C ARG A 185 4.09 27.76 7.15
N GLN A 186 4.89 28.39 6.30
CA GLN A 186 4.79 28.25 4.83
C GLN A 186 5.08 26.81 4.38
N MET A 187 6.15 26.18 4.89
CA MET A 187 6.45 24.78 4.53
C MET A 187 5.37 23.82 5.03
N ARG A 188 4.80 24.05 6.23
CA ARG A 188 3.68 23.26 6.76
C ARG A 188 2.37 23.44 6.00
N ALA A 189 2.20 24.55 5.27
CA ALA A 189 1.04 24.80 4.44
C ALA A 189 1.11 24.10 3.08
N LEU A 190 2.24 23.46 2.74
CA LEU A 190 2.35 22.62 1.55
C LEU A 190 1.46 21.39 1.69
N THR A 191 0.91 20.93 0.57
CA THR A 191 -0.03 19.81 0.48
C THR A 191 0.70 18.47 0.53
N TYR A 192 1.45 18.22 1.60
CA TYR A 192 2.00 16.91 1.90
C TYR A 192 0.95 16.06 2.62
N ASN A 193 1.07 14.74 2.45
CA ASN A 193 0.29 13.80 3.24
C ASN A 193 0.59 14.03 4.73
N ASP A 194 -0.46 14.19 5.52
CA ASP A 194 -0.38 14.14 6.98
C ASP A 194 -0.87 12.79 7.50
N LEU A 195 -0.94 12.64 8.83
CA LEU A 195 -1.42 11.41 9.45
C LEU A 195 -2.87 11.05 9.06
N SER A 196 -3.68 12.01 8.63
CA SER A 196 -5.04 11.74 8.19
C SER A 196 -5.08 11.01 6.85
N ALA A 197 -4.08 11.23 5.99
CA ALA A 197 -3.93 10.53 4.71
C ALA A 197 -3.61 9.04 4.88
N ASP A 198 -3.26 8.58 6.08
CA ASP A 198 -3.00 7.17 6.39
C ASP A 198 -4.21 6.45 6.99
N ARG A 199 -5.35 7.15 7.23
CA ARG A 199 -6.53 6.54 7.85
C ARG A 199 -7.04 5.30 7.12
N PRO A 200 -7.22 5.28 5.79
CA PRO A 200 -7.67 4.08 5.09
C PRO A 200 -6.68 2.92 5.20
N THR A 201 -5.38 3.24 5.22
CA THR A 201 -4.30 2.25 5.40
C THR A 201 -4.38 1.62 6.79
N VAL A 202 -4.49 2.44 7.85
CA VAL A 202 -4.61 1.97 9.24
C VAL A 202 -5.90 1.18 9.43
N ALA A 203 -7.01 1.67 8.88
CA ALA A 203 -8.30 1.00 8.90
C ALA A 203 -8.24 -0.41 8.28
N THR A 204 -7.57 -0.54 7.14
CA THR A 204 -7.37 -1.84 6.46
C THR A 204 -6.56 -2.79 7.33
N VAL A 205 -5.46 -2.30 7.93
CA VAL A 205 -4.63 -3.10 8.83
C VAL A 205 -5.42 -3.58 10.06
N GLN A 206 -6.16 -2.68 10.72
CA GLN A 206 -6.97 -3.00 11.88
C GLN A 206 -8.08 -4.01 11.54
N ALA A 207 -8.78 -3.80 10.42
CA ALA A 207 -9.82 -4.70 9.95
C ALA A 207 -9.27 -6.10 9.63
N MET A 208 -8.14 -6.16 8.91
CA MET A 208 -7.47 -7.40 8.56
C MET A 208 -7.09 -8.19 9.81
N GLU A 209 -6.46 -7.57 10.81
CA GLU A 209 -6.12 -8.24 12.08
C GLU A 209 -7.36 -8.78 12.79
N ALA A 210 -8.44 -8.01 12.88
CA ALA A 210 -9.68 -8.43 13.52
C ALA A 210 -10.34 -9.62 12.79
N ILE A 211 -10.40 -9.57 11.45
CA ILE A 211 -10.93 -10.66 10.62
C ILE A 211 -10.10 -11.94 10.81
N LEU A 212 -8.77 -11.81 10.77
CA LEU A 212 -7.85 -12.92 10.95
C LEU A 212 -7.94 -13.53 12.36
N GLN A 213 -8.14 -12.71 13.38
CA GLN A 213 -8.38 -13.18 14.75
C GLN A 213 -9.67 -13.99 14.85
N ARG A 214 -10.77 -13.53 14.22
CA ARG A 214 -12.04 -14.27 14.14
C ARG A 214 -11.88 -15.59 13.37
N HIS A 215 -11.16 -15.57 12.26
CA HIS A 215 -10.82 -16.77 11.51
C HIS A 215 -10.11 -17.80 12.40
N ALA A 216 -9.04 -17.40 13.10
CA ALA A 216 -8.29 -18.29 13.99
C ALA A 216 -9.13 -18.85 15.15
N ALA A 217 -10.18 -18.13 15.57
CA ALA A 217 -11.15 -18.57 16.58
C ALA A 217 -12.25 -19.50 16.02
N GLY A 218 -12.15 -19.94 14.77
CA GLY A 218 -13.14 -20.83 14.13
C GLY A 218 -14.34 -20.10 13.54
N GLN A 219 -14.25 -18.77 13.35
CA GLN A 219 -15.27 -17.94 12.71
C GLN A 219 -14.73 -17.32 11.41
N PRO A 220 -14.49 -18.13 10.35
CA PRO A 220 -13.95 -17.62 9.10
C PRO A 220 -15.00 -16.82 8.30
N GLY A 221 -14.54 -16.07 7.30
CA GLY A 221 -15.40 -15.34 6.36
C GLY A 221 -15.95 -14.01 6.88
N CYS A 222 -15.43 -13.50 8.00
CA CYS A 222 -15.78 -12.17 8.47
C CYS A 222 -15.42 -11.08 7.45
N VAL A 223 -16.30 -10.08 7.33
CA VAL A 223 -16.11 -8.90 6.49
C VAL A 223 -16.20 -7.66 7.37
N VAL A 224 -15.36 -6.66 7.09
CA VAL A 224 -15.47 -5.34 7.70
C VAL A 224 -15.99 -4.35 6.67
N SER A 225 -17.10 -3.68 6.99
CA SER A 225 -17.59 -2.52 6.25
C SER A 225 -17.01 -1.23 6.81
N VAL A 226 -16.81 -0.25 5.95
CA VAL A 226 -16.18 1.04 6.29
C VAL A 226 -17.18 2.20 6.15
N ASN A 227 -17.23 3.08 7.16
CA ASN A 227 -18.08 4.27 7.21
C ASN A 227 -19.58 4.00 6.92
N GLU A 228 -20.07 2.82 7.34
CA GLU A 228 -21.50 2.47 7.31
C GLU A 228 -22.27 3.18 8.45
N PRO A 229 -23.62 3.11 8.50
CA PRO A 229 -24.40 3.83 9.50
C PRO A 229 -24.03 3.59 10.97
N LEU A 230 -23.37 2.45 11.27
CA LEU A 230 -22.96 2.08 12.63
C LEU A 230 -21.57 2.59 13.02
N GLY A 231 -20.81 3.19 12.10
CA GLY A 231 -19.50 3.80 12.37
C GLY A 231 -18.45 3.50 11.30
N GLY A 232 -17.20 3.83 11.63
CA GLY A 232 -16.07 3.75 10.71
C GLY A 232 -15.67 2.35 10.34
N LEU A 233 -15.61 1.41 11.29
CA LEU A 233 -15.28 0.00 11.01
C LEU A 233 -16.27 -0.92 11.71
N VAL A 234 -16.98 -1.73 10.93
CA VAL A 234 -18.02 -2.64 11.42
C VAL A 234 -17.73 -4.06 10.92
N LEU A 235 -17.37 -4.96 11.83
CA LEU A 235 -17.13 -6.37 11.55
C LEU A 235 -18.44 -7.17 11.59
N ARG A 236 -18.62 -8.04 10.59
CA ARG A 236 -19.77 -8.93 10.45
C ARG A 236 -19.30 -10.36 10.19
N ALA A 237 -19.82 -11.33 10.93
CA ALA A 237 -19.58 -12.74 10.68
C ALA A 237 -20.63 -13.32 9.71
N PRO A 238 -20.31 -14.36 8.94
CA PRO A 238 -21.31 -15.04 8.10
C PRO A 238 -22.39 -15.71 8.94
N GLY A 239 -23.66 -15.36 8.70
CA GLY A 239 -24.81 -16.01 9.33
C GLY A 239 -25.48 -15.15 10.42
N PRO A 240 -24.84 -14.90 11.58
CA PRO A 240 -25.42 -14.08 12.64
C PRO A 240 -25.69 -12.64 12.20
N ALA A 241 -26.75 -12.04 12.75
CA ALA A 241 -27.03 -10.61 12.58
C ALA A 241 -26.21 -9.72 13.52
N GLU A 242 -25.47 -10.31 14.46
CA GLU A 242 -24.62 -9.58 15.40
C GLU A 242 -23.46 -8.90 14.66
N VAL A 243 -23.23 -7.65 15.03
CA VAL A 243 -22.20 -6.78 14.47
C VAL A 243 -21.28 -6.32 15.58
N GLU A 244 -20.01 -6.17 15.26
CA GLU A 244 -19.01 -5.61 16.18
C GLU A 244 -18.49 -4.30 15.58
N VAL A 245 -18.61 -3.20 16.32
CA VAL A 245 -18.03 -1.91 15.93
C VAL A 245 -16.58 -1.89 16.40
N LEU A 246 -15.64 -2.04 15.46
CA LEU A 246 -14.19 -2.00 15.73
C LEU A 246 -13.70 -0.57 15.93
N TYR A 247 -14.33 0.40 15.26
CA TYR A 247 -14.00 1.81 15.37
C TYR A 247 -15.26 2.66 15.08
N PRO A 248 -15.73 3.49 16.04
CA PRO A 248 -16.97 4.23 15.88
C PRO A 248 -16.82 5.56 15.12
N GLY A 249 -15.59 6.09 14.99
CA GLY A 249 -15.32 7.36 14.28
C GLY A 249 -15.38 7.20 12.76
N SER A 250 -15.11 8.26 11.99
CA SER A 250 -14.98 8.14 10.53
C SER A 250 -13.55 7.80 10.14
N VAL A 251 -13.41 6.86 9.20
CA VAL A 251 -12.17 6.57 8.49
C VAL A 251 -11.98 7.60 7.39
#